data_AF-A0A4U0EVF7-F1
#
_entry.id   AF-A0A4U0EVF7-F1
#
_cell.length_a   1.000
_cell.length_b   1.000
_cell.length_c   1.000
_cell.angle_alpha   90.00
_cell.angle_beta   90.00
_cell.angle_gamma   90.00
#
_symmetry.space_group_name_H-M   'P 1'
#
loop_
_entity.id
_entity.type
_entity.pdbx_description
1 polymer ?
#
loop_
_entity_poly.entity_id
_entity_poly.type
_entity_poly.pdbx_seq_one_letter_code
_entity_poly.pdbx_strand_id
1 'polypeptide(L)'
;MTLYVYLGFISLILILIFAAIVKKLRLAITILSLITAIIGLILSILPFGKIALIPIIAAFILCFIAYKMTQKVSANTKFVKVIFLVTIVAFALSLYRIAFDENIVENDIETIEKEKQSKEDALEELEDLDIEN
;
A
#
# COMPACT_ATOMS: atom_id res chain seq x y z
N MET A 1 -1.62 54.46 15.13
CA MET A 1 -2.67 53.56 15.66
C MET A 1 -3.36 52.77 14.55
N THR A 2 -3.80 53.41 13.46
CA THR A 2 -4.55 52.80 12.34
C THR A 2 -3.77 51.74 11.53
N LEU A 3 -2.45 51.90 11.36
CA LEU A 3 -1.61 50.97 10.60
C LEU A 3 -1.43 49.60 11.29
N TYR A 4 -1.28 49.59 12.61
CA TYR A 4 -1.16 48.35 13.41
C TYR A 4 -2.45 47.54 13.40
N VAL A 5 -3.60 48.23 13.40
CA VAL A 5 -4.91 47.60 13.26
C VAL A 5 -4.99 46.89 11.91
N TYR A 6 -4.59 47.56 10.82
CA TYR A 6 -4.55 46.96 9.48
C TYR A 6 -3.62 45.75 9.38
N LEU A 7 -2.40 45.83 9.94
CA LEU A 7 -1.48 44.69 9.97
C LEU A 7 -2.07 43.49 10.74
N GLY A 8 -2.76 43.75 11.86
CA GLY A 8 -3.46 42.72 12.63
C GLY A 8 -4.56 42.01 11.83
N PHE A 9 -5.37 42.77 11.09
CA PHE A 9 -6.41 42.21 10.21
C PHE A 9 -5.82 41.37 9.07
N ILE A 10 -4.74 41.82 8.45
CA ILE A 10 -4.05 41.08 7.38
C ILE A 10 -3.48 39.75 7.91
N SER A 11 -2.87 39.77 9.10
CA SER A 11 -2.37 38.56 9.76
C SER A 11 -3.50 37.56 10.06
N LEU A 12 -4.64 38.05 10.56
CA LEU A 12 -5.81 37.22 10.86
C LEU A 12 -6.37 36.55 9.60
N ILE A 13 -6.48 37.29 8.50
CA ILE A 13 -6.95 36.79 7.20
C ILE A 13 -5.99 35.72 6.66
N LEU A 14 -4.68 35.94 6.76
CA LEU A 14 -3.67 34.98 6.32
C LEU A 14 -3.75 33.67 7.11
N ILE A 15 -3.95 33.76 8.43
CA ILE A 15 -4.13 32.59 9.31
C ILE A 15 -5.40 31.81 8.94
N LEU A 16 -6.51 32.49 8.65
CA LEU A 16 -7.77 31.86 8.24
C LEU A 16 -7.64 31.14 6.89
N ILE A 17 -6.97 31.76 5.92
CA ILE A 17 -6.71 31.15 4.60
C ILE A 17 -5.82 29.91 4.76
N PHE A 18 -4.73 30.03 5.53
CA PHE A 18 -3.83 28.90 5.79
C PHE A 18 -4.57 27.73 6.47
N ALA A 19 -5.40 28.02 7.48
CA ALA A 19 -6.20 26.99 8.16
C ALA A 19 -7.19 26.29 7.21
N ALA A 20 -7.82 27.03 6.29
CA ALA A 20 -8.72 26.46 5.28
C ALA A 20 -7.99 25.54 4.29
N ILE A 21 -6.80 25.94 3.83
CA ILE A 21 -5.94 25.14 2.94
C ILE A 21 -5.53 23.84 3.63
N VAL A 22 -5.05 23.93 4.87
CA VAL A 22 -4.65 22.75 5.67
C VAL A 22 -5.84 21.82 5.93
N LYS A 23 -7.05 22.36 6.10
CA LYS A 23 -8.28 21.56 6.26
C LYS A 23 -8.63 20.79 4.98
N LYS A 24 -8.54 21.40 3.80
CA LYS A 24 -8.77 20.71 2.52
C LYS A 24 -7.70 19.64 2.24
N LEU A 25 -6.43 19.95 2.49
CA LEU A 25 -5.31 19.03 2.26
C LEU A 25 -5.41 17.74 3.11
N ARG A 26 -5.85 17.85 4.36
CA ARG A 26 -6.10 16.69 5.24
C ARG A 26 -7.12 15.72 4.67
N LEU A 27 -8.21 16.22 4.11
CA LEU A 27 -9.27 15.39 3.55
C LEU A 27 -8.73 14.60 2.34
N ALA A 28 -7.99 15.27 1.46
CA ALA A 28 -7.38 14.65 0.28
C ALA A 28 -6.39 13.53 0.66
N ILE A 29 -5.50 13.78 1.63
CA ILE A 29 -4.52 12.77 2.10
C ILE A 29 -5.24 11.57 2.74
N THR A 30 -6.31 11.81 3.51
CA THR A 30 -7.07 10.74 4.18
C THR A 30 -7.79 9.85 3.15
N ILE A 31 -8.44 10.46 2.16
CA ILE A 31 -9.12 9.73 1.08
C ILE A 31 -8.10 8.94 0.26
N LEU A 32 -6.96 9.55 -0.07
CA LEU A 32 -5.90 8.88 -0.82
C LEU A 32 -5.36 7.67 -0.04
N SER A 33 -5.08 7.83 1.27
CA SER A 33 -4.65 6.74 2.14
C SER A 33 -5.68 5.61 2.21
N LEU A 34 -6.98 5.94 2.23
CA LEU A 34 -8.05 4.93 2.25
C LEU A 34 -8.09 4.14 0.93
N ILE A 35 -8.01 4.83 -0.21
CA ILE A 35 -8.00 4.19 -1.53
C ILE A 35 -6.76 3.30 -1.69
N THR A 36 -5.58 3.80 -1.32
CA THR A 36 -4.34 3.00 -1.38
C THR A 36 -4.40 1.77 -0.46
N ALA A 37 -5.00 1.90 0.73
CA ALA A 37 -5.20 0.76 1.63
C ALA A 37 -6.15 -0.29 1.04
N ILE A 38 -7.24 0.14 0.41
CA ILE A 38 -8.18 -0.77 -0.27
C ILE A 38 -7.50 -1.49 -1.44
N ILE A 39 -6.73 -0.77 -2.27
CA ILE A 39 -5.97 -1.36 -3.37
C ILE A 39 -4.95 -2.37 -2.83
N GLY A 40 -4.19 -2.01 -1.79
CA GLY A 40 -3.24 -2.93 -1.15
C GLY A 40 -3.91 -4.18 -0.58
N LEU A 41 -5.10 -4.05 0.00
CA LEU A 41 -5.87 -5.17 0.53
C LEU A 41 -6.38 -6.09 -0.58
N ILE A 42 -6.89 -5.54 -1.69
CA ILE A 42 -7.30 -6.32 -2.87
C ILE A 42 -6.09 -7.05 -3.48
N LEU A 43 -4.95 -6.37 -3.64
CA LEU A 43 -3.71 -6.98 -4.14
C LEU A 43 -3.15 -8.04 -3.19
N SER A 44 -3.38 -7.92 -1.88
CA SER A 44 -2.98 -8.92 -0.88
C SER A 44 -3.86 -10.16 -0.88
N ILE A 45 -5.10 -10.07 -1.37
CA ILE A 45 -6.00 -11.23 -1.50
C ILE A 45 -5.65 -12.02 -2.75
N LEU A 46 -5.32 -11.34 -3.86
CA LEU A 46 -4.80 -11.99 -5.06
C LEU A 46 -3.42 -12.61 -4.81
N PRO A 47 -3.06 -13.72 -5.49
CA PRO A 47 -1.75 -14.36 -5.39
C PRO A 47 -0.66 -13.56 -6.12
N PHE A 48 -0.69 -12.22 -6.05
CA PHE A 48 0.39 -11.36 -6.57
C PHE A 48 1.63 -11.35 -5.66
N GLY A 49 1.59 -12.12 -4.57
CA GLY A 49 2.68 -12.33 -3.63
C GLY A 49 3.39 -11.06 -3.18
N LYS A 50 4.70 -11.00 -3.43
CA LYS A 50 5.59 -9.92 -2.95
C LYS A 50 5.30 -8.55 -3.59
N ILE A 51 4.55 -8.47 -4.68
CA ILE A 51 4.22 -7.20 -5.37
C ILE A 51 3.25 -6.37 -4.53
N ALA A 52 2.38 -7.01 -3.75
CA ALA A 52 1.42 -6.35 -2.86
C ALA A 52 2.09 -5.64 -1.67
N LEU A 53 3.34 -5.96 -1.32
CA LEU A 53 4.07 -5.31 -0.22
C LEU A 53 4.28 -3.82 -0.44
N ILE A 54 4.60 -3.42 -1.67
CA ILE A 54 4.95 -2.03 -2.01
C ILE A 54 3.78 -1.08 -1.67
N PRO A 55 2.54 -1.30 -2.18
CA PRO A 55 1.41 -0.45 -1.85
C PRO A 55 1.02 -0.54 -0.36
N ILE A 56 1.21 -1.68 0.30
CA ILE A 56 0.89 -1.87 1.72
C ILE A 56 1.82 -1.05 2.62
N ILE A 57 3.14 -1.09 2.39
CA ILE A 57 4.13 -0.28 3.13
C ILE A 57 3.89 1.21 2.87
N ALA A 58 3.64 1.59 1.62
CA ALA A 58 3.32 2.97 1.27
C ALA A 58 2.05 3.47 1.97
N ALA A 59 0.98 2.65 2.01
CA ALA A 59 -0.25 2.97 2.73
C ALA A 59 -0.02 3.12 4.23
N PHE A 60 0.82 2.27 4.83
CA PHE A 60 1.17 2.35 6.24
C PHE A 60 1.86 3.68 6.59
N ILE A 61 2.84 4.11 5.77
CA ILE A 61 3.55 5.37 5.94
C ILE A 61 2.60 6.57 5.78
N LEU A 62 1.77 6.57 4.74
CA LEU A 62 0.79 7.63 4.49
C LEU A 62 -0.24 7.73 5.63
N CYS A 63 -0.73 6.59 6.12
CA CYS A 63 -1.66 6.53 7.26
C CYS A 63 -1.01 7.10 8.53
N PHE A 64 0.26 6.76 8.79
CA PHE A 64 1.01 7.28 9.92
C PHE A 64 1.22 8.80 9.86
N ILE A 65 1.55 9.33 8.67
CA ILE A 65 1.68 10.79 8.46
C ILE A 65 0.32 11.48 8.67
N ALA A 66 -0.76 10.94 8.12
CA ALA A 66 -2.11 11.45 8.31
C ALA A 66 -2.51 11.46 9.80
N TYR A 67 -2.13 10.42 10.56
CA TYR A 67 -2.35 10.35 12.00
C TYR A 67 -1.61 11.46 12.76
N LYS A 68 -0.31 11.68 12.48
CA LYS A 68 0.44 12.77 13.12
C LYS A 68 -0.10 14.16 12.76
N MET A 69 -0.56 14.37 11.52
CA MET A 69 -1.18 15.64 11.11
C MET A 69 -2.52 15.88 11.82
N THR A 70 -3.26 14.82 12.14
CA THR A 70 -4.57 14.92 12.82
C THR A 70 -4.42 15.29 14.30
N GLN A 71 -3.36 14.82 14.98
CA GLN A 71 -3.10 15.18 16.38
C GLN A 71 -2.87 16.68 16.60
N LYS A 72 -2.28 17.39 15.62
CA LYS A 72 -1.97 18.82 15.75
C LYS A 72 -3.20 19.76 15.75
N VAL A 73 -4.39 19.28 15.40
CA VAL A 73 -5.55 20.15 15.11
C VAL A 73 -6.76 19.90 16.03
N SER A 74 -6.59 19.15 17.13
CA SER A 74 -7.66 18.84 18.11
C SER A 74 -9.00 18.42 17.48
N ALA A 75 -8.95 17.77 16.31
CA ALA A 75 -10.12 17.25 15.63
C ALA A 75 -10.47 15.88 16.23
N ASN A 76 -11.73 15.48 16.15
CA ASN A 76 -12.23 14.20 16.67
C ASN A 76 -11.45 13.02 16.05
N THR A 77 -10.38 12.58 16.72
CA THR A 77 -9.39 11.62 16.20
C THR A 77 -9.90 10.18 16.17
N LYS A 78 -11.13 9.93 16.65
CA LYS A 78 -11.71 8.58 16.75
C LYS A 78 -11.68 7.84 15.41
N PHE A 79 -12.05 8.50 14.32
CA PHE A 79 -12.10 7.88 12.99
C PHE A 79 -10.71 7.51 12.47
N VAL A 80 -9.72 8.40 12.61
CA VAL A 80 -8.35 8.15 12.17
C VAL A 80 -7.69 7.04 13.01
N LYS A 81 -8.00 6.97 14.31
CA LYS A 81 -7.54 5.88 15.18
C LYS A 81 -8.09 4.51 14.75
N VAL A 82 -9.37 4.44 14.36
CA VAL A 82 -9.98 3.19 13.85
C VAL A 82 -9.31 2.76 12.55
N ILE A 83 -9.12 3.68 11.60
CA ILE A 83 -8.43 3.38 10.34
C ILE A 83 -7.02 2.87 10.61
N PHE A 84 -6.27 3.54 11.48
CA PHE A 84 -4.91 3.15 11.83
C PHE A 84 -4.83 1.73 12.41
N LEU A 85 -5.80 1.35 13.25
CA LEU A 85 -5.87 0.02 13.84
C LEU A 85 -6.18 -1.04 12.77
N VAL A 86 -7.12 -0.77 11.87
CA VAL A 86 -7.41 -1.66 10.72
C VAL A 86 -6.19 -1.82 9.82
N THR A 87 -5.43 -0.75 9.58
CA THR A 87 -4.18 -0.82 8.78
C THR A 87 -3.12 -1.68 9.44
N ILE A 88 -2.96 -1.63 10.77
CA ILE A 88 -2.04 -2.49 11.51
C ILE A 88 -2.42 -3.98 11.35
N VAL A 89 -3.70 -4.31 11.47
CA VAL A 89 -4.19 -5.69 11.32
C VAL A 89 -3.98 -6.19 9.89
N ALA A 90 -4.28 -5.37 8.89
CA ALA A 90 -4.02 -5.70 7.49
C ALA A 90 -2.52 -5.90 7.22
N PHE A 91 -1.65 -5.09 7.83
CA PHE A 91 -0.20 -5.21 7.71
C PHE A 91 0.31 -6.52 8.33
N ALA A 92 -0.20 -6.90 9.51
CA ALA A 92 0.16 -8.14 10.17
C ALA A 92 -0.27 -9.39 9.36
N LEU A 93 -1.48 -9.37 8.80
CA LEU A 93 -1.97 -10.44 7.92
C LEU A 93 -1.13 -10.58 6.64
N SER A 94 -0.73 -9.45 6.05
CA SER A 94 0.14 -9.44 4.89
C SER A 94 1.53 -10.02 5.22
N LEU A 95 2.14 -9.58 6.32
CA LEU A 95 3.42 -10.13 6.81
C LEU A 95 3.35 -11.64 7.06
N TYR A 96 2.24 -12.12 7.63
CA TYR A 96 2.01 -13.54 7.87
C TYR A 96 1.99 -14.34 6.56
N ARG A 97 1.22 -13.91 5.55
CA ARG A 97 1.22 -14.56 4.22
C ARG A 97 2.63 -14.57 3.62
N ILE A 98 3.40 -13.50 3.74
CA ILE A 98 4.73 -13.43 3.12
C ILE A 98 5.73 -14.36 3.82
N ALA A 99 5.62 -14.53 5.14
CA ALA A 99 6.54 -15.34 5.92
C ALA A 99 6.22 -16.84 5.86
N PHE A 100 4.96 -17.22 5.66
CA PHE A 100 4.49 -18.61 5.76
C PHE A 100 3.86 -19.18 4.48
N ASP A 101 3.36 -18.36 3.55
CA ASP A 101 2.99 -18.85 2.21
C ASP A 101 4.24 -18.79 1.32
N GLU A 102 4.76 -19.97 0.93
CA GLU A 102 5.57 -20.06 -0.27
C GLU A 102 4.69 -19.54 -1.41
N ASN A 103 5.05 -18.36 -1.93
CA ASN A 103 4.34 -17.73 -3.03
C ASN A 103 4.66 -18.45 -4.33
N ILE A 104 4.38 -19.74 -4.36
CA ILE A 104 4.29 -20.50 -5.58
C ILE A 104 2.90 -20.17 -6.08
N VAL A 105 2.85 -19.27 -7.06
CA VAL A 105 1.62 -19.06 -7.83
C VAL A 105 1.22 -20.45 -8.32
N GLU A 106 -0.02 -20.88 -8.11
CA GLU A 106 -0.49 -22.22 -8.53
C GLU A 106 -0.14 -22.51 -10.01
N ASN A 107 -0.12 -21.44 -10.82
CA ASN A 107 0.30 -21.43 -12.23
C ASN A 107 1.83 -21.65 -12.45
N ASP A 108 2.69 -21.29 -11.50
CA ASP A 108 4.13 -21.54 -11.57
C ASP A 108 4.44 -23.03 -11.38
N ILE A 109 3.69 -23.78 -10.55
CA ILE A 109 3.94 -25.21 -10.36
C ILE A 109 3.67 -25.95 -11.67
N GLU A 110 2.50 -25.71 -12.26
CA GLU A 110 2.09 -26.33 -13.53
C GLU A 110 3.02 -25.91 -14.68
N THR A 111 3.50 -24.65 -14.68
CA THR A 111 4.45 -24.16 -15.70
C THR A 111 5.86 -24.77 -15.51
N ILE A 112 6.36 -24.86 -14.28
CA ILE A 112 7.66 -25.46 -13.96
C ILE A 112 7.65 -26.96 -14.27
N GLU A 113 6.56 -27.64 -13.94
CA GLU A 113 6.41 -29.07 -14.18
C GLU A 113 6.31 -29.37 -15.67
N LYS A 114 5.60 -28.53 -16.44
CA LYS A 114 5.53 -28.61 -17.90
C LYS A 114 6.85 -28.26 -18.59
N GLU A 115 7.61 -27.29 -18.08
CA GLU A 115 8.96 -27.00 -18.55
C GLU A 115 9.94 -28.15 -18.26
N LYS A 116 9.80 -28.80 -17.11
CA LYS A 116 10.63 -29.94 -16.73
C LYS A 116 10.31 -31.14 -17.62
N GLN A 117 9.04 -31.43 -17.84
CA GLN A 117 8.58 -32.48 -18.73
C GLN A 117 9.02 -32.22 -20.17
N SER A 118 8.89 -30.99 -20.67
CA SER A 118 9.38 -30.61 -22.01
C SER A 118 10.90 -30.76 -22.18
N LYS A 119 11.69 -30.68 -21.09
CA LYS A 119 13.14 -30.91 -21.12
C LYS A 119 13.49 -32.40 -21.05
N GLU A 120 12.74 -33.18 -20.27
CA GLU A 120 12.86 -34.64 -20.25
C GLU A 120 12.49 -35.23 -21.60
N ASP A 121 11.36 -34.83 -22.19
CA ASP A 121 10.92 -35.25 -23.52
C ASP A 121 11.97 -34.91 -24.59
N ALA A 122 12.57 -33.72 -24.52
CA ALA A 122 13.62 -33.31 -25.45
C ALA A 122 14.95 -34.05 -25.24
N LEU A 123 15.25 -34.51 -24.03
CA LEU A 123 16.42 -35.33 -23.74
C LEU A 123 16.22 -36.76 -24.24
N GLU A 124 15.03 -37.32 -24.04
CA GLU A 124 14.66 -38.66 -24.54
C GLU A 124 14.68 -38.69 -26.08
N GLU A 125 14.15 -37.65 -26.73
CA GLU A 125 14.22 -37.51 -28.20
C GLU A 125 15.67 -37.39 -28.70
N LEU A 126 16.57 -36.75 -27.94
CA LEU A 126 17.98 -36.66 -28.29
C LEU A 126 18.75 -37.98 -28.06
N GLU A 127 18.45 -38.71 -26.99
CA GLU A 127 19.03 -40.03 -26.71
C GLU A 127 18.59 -41.06 -27.75
N ASP A 128 17.31 -41.05 -28.14
CA ASP A 128 16.78 -41.93 -29.19
C ASP A 128 17.44 -41.65 -30.55
N LEU A 129 17.70 -40.38 -30.89
CA LEU A 129 18.41 -39.99 -32.11
C LEU A 129 19.90 -40.41 -32.12
N ASP A 130 20.54 -40.50 -30.95
CA ASP A 130 21.93 -40.98 -30.81
C ASP A 130 22.02 -42.53 -30.84
N ILE A 131 20.94 -43.25 -30.53
CA ILE A 131 20.87 -44.73 -30.56
C ILE A 131 20.54 -45.27 -31.98
N GLU A 132 19.90 -44.47 -32.82
CA GLU A 132 19.58 -44.83 -34.22
C GLU A 132 20.72 -44.62 -35.24
N ASN A 133 21.90 -44.12 -34.82
CA ASN A 133 23.13 -44.01 -35.64
C ASN A 133 24.18 -45.07 -35.28
#